data_AF-A0A1J4UM19-F1
#
_entry.id   AF-A0A1J4UM19-F1
#
_cell.length_a   1.000
_cell.length_b   1.000
_cell.length_c   1.000
_cell.angle_alpha   90.00
_cell.angle_beta   90.00
_cell.angle_gamma   90.00
#
_symmetry.space_group_name_H-M   'P 1'
#
loop_
_entity.id
_entity.type
_entity.pdbx_description
1 polymer ?
#
loop_
_entity_poly.entity_id
_entity_poly.type
_entity_poly.pdbx_seq_one_letter_code
_entity_poly.pdbx_strand_id
1 'polypeptide(L)'
;MNHRHAILAVLLLSFLVVGCLEEPPANTTQTPSPLSGQATGSGLVKLPTSLTVPSPTVAPTAAPTTTTSATATPAASSTPVATATPKATTAPKGKAATAIACGLVSSNLVLAGDVIMPSSDDACLVVAKDGVTIDCGGRVLSPVLAGTGTGVFVNGYKNVVVKNCALQRFAVGIKFSNAENAFATGNTVSDFSAGTGVLALASKGVNVSGNTITITEGSTPTAVGINVTDSAGAEISGNTIESGLTGVFADRTANIVVNGNSVRKAVSGLLVFHSDNAKITANTIKQSSFAAFALPASGISASGSTTTIQRNVVEGQKNAIECDGVNSVIEDNKALSSERGIYSAGANTEIRRNDASFNNLGIIVNGASSIVDSNSAWGNREGGIVLQSPSNTVSNNVACSNTNADINAKIVPQVGTNTNKCQANRCYPSDAAMCNPSGGCLQTC
;
A
#
# COMPACT_ATOMS: atom_id res chain seq x y z
N MET A 1 0.09 -14.67 18.40
CA MET A 1 -0.45 -14.37 17.06
C MET A 1 -1.97 -14.13 17.01
N ASN A 2 -2.76 -14.31 18.09
CA ASN A 2 -4.23 -14.43 17.96
C ASN A 2 -5.11 -13.19 18.27
N HIS A 3 -4.59 -12.06 18.77
CA HIS A 3 -5.43 -10.88 19.07
C HIS A 3 -5.43 -9.77 17.99
N ARG A 4 -4.42 -9.72 17.11
CA ARG A 4 -4.32 -8.65 16.09
C ARG A 4 -5.17 -8.92 14.84
N HIS A 5 -5.33 -10.19 14.47
CA HIS A 5 -6.22 -10.60 13.37
C HIS A 5 -7.70 -10.35 13.68
N ALA A 6 -8.12 -10.37 14.95
CA ALA A 6 -9.51 -10.18 15.34
C ALA A 6 -10.02 -8.73 15.16
N ILE A 7 -9.17 -7.72 15.38
CA ILE A 7 -9.54 -6.30 15.19
C ILE A 7 -9.55 -5.95 13.69
N LEU A 8 -8.64 -6.53 12.91
CA LEU A 8 -8.66 -6.42 11.44
C LEU A 8 -9.88 -7.13 10.85
N ALA A 9 -10.32 -8.25 11.44
CA ALA A 9 -11.56 -8.92 11.08
C ALA A 9 -12.81 -8.07 11.35
N VAL A 10 -12.81 -7.15 12.33
CA VAL A 10 -13.95 -6.23 12.56
C VAL A 10 -14.03 -5.15 11.47
N LEU A 11 -12.89 -4.64 11.00
CA LEU A 11 -12.84 -3.78 9.80
C LEU A 11 -13.29 -4.57 8.57
N LEU A 12 -12.73 -5.76 8.33
CA LEU A 12 -13.11 -6.62 7.19
C LEU A 12 -14.58 -7.07 7.20
N LEU A 13 -15.14 -7.44 8.36
CA LEU A 13 -16.56 -7.82 8.49
C LEU A 13 -17.49 -6.64 8.20
N SER A 14 -17.14 -5.43 8.62
CA SER A 14 -17.97 -4.25 8.32
C SER A 14 -17.92 -3.87 6.84
N PHE A 15 -16.86 -4.23 6.11
CA PHE A 15 -16.79 -4.08 4.65
C PHE A 15 -17.51 -5.20 3.88
N LEU A 16 -17.52 -6.45 4.38
CA LEU A 16 -18.23 -7.59 3.76
C LEU A 16 -19.75 -7.49 3.91
N VAL A 17 -20.26 -6.95 5.03
CA VAL A 17 -21.71 -6.85 5.28
C VAL A 17 -22.41 -5.85 4.35
N VAL A 18 -21.69 -4.88 3.76
CA VAL A 18 -22.26 -3.93 2.78
C VAL A 18 -22.20 -4.48 1.34
N GLY A 19 -21.46 -5.56 1.09
CA GLY A 19 -21.20 -6.08 -0.26
C GLY A 19 -21.98 -7.33 -0.69
N CYS A 20 -22.76 -7.97 0.19
CA CYS A 20 -23.36 -9.28 -0.09
C CYS A 20 -24.84 -9.40 0.31
N LEU A 21 -25.71 -8.52 -0.21
CA LEU A 21 -27.16 -8.74 -0.23
C LEU A 21 -27.68 -8.66 -1.67
N GLU A 22 -27.25 -9.60 -2.52
CA GLU A 22 -28.01 -9.98 -3.71
C GLU A 22 -28.16 -11.50 -3.69
N GLU A 23 -29.38 -11.97 -3.41
CA GLU A 23 -29.75 -13.39 -3.46
C GLU A 23 -29.78 -13.87 -4.92
N PRO A 24 -29.15 -15.01 -5.26
CA PRO A 24 -29.46 -15.71 -6.50
C PRO A 24 -30.80 -16.46 -6.37
N PRO A 25 -31.62 -16.55 -7.43
CA PRO A 25 -32.88 -17.28 -7.37
C PRO A 25 -32.63 -18.78 -7.20
N ALA A 26 -33.36 -19.36 -6.25
CA ALA A 26 -33.44 -20.80 -6.02
C ALA A 26 -33.88 -21.55 -7.29
N ASN A 27 -33.22 -22.68 -7.62
CA ASN A 27 -33.86 -23.99 -7.74
C ASN A 27 -32.88 -25.15 -8.06
N THR A 28 -33.31 -26.34 -7.61
CA THR A 28 -32.98 -27.73 -8.03
C THR A 28 -31.93 -28.52 -7.25
N THR A 29 -32.47 -29.20 -6.24
CA THR A 29 -32.20 -30.57 -5.76
C THR A 29 -31.17 -31.41 -6.54
N GLN A 30 -30.07 -31.77 -5.88
CA GLN A 30 -29.41 -33.06 -6.08
C GLN A 30 -29.18 -33.77 -4.74
N THR A 31 -29.68 -34.99 -4.69
CA THR A 31 -29.53 -36.02 -3.65
C THR A 31 -28.07 -36.50 -3.52
N PRO A 32 -27.59 -36.85 -2.32
CA PRO A 32 -26.28 -37.47 -2.15
C PRO A 32 -26.34 -38.99 -2.37
N SER A 33 -25.45 -39.52 -3.21
CA SER A 33 -25.16 -40.96 -3.30
C SER A 33 -23.94 -41.33 -2.43
N PRO A 34 -23.88 -42.59 -1.94
CA PRO A 34 -23.15 -42.92 -0.72
C PRO A 34 -21.68 -43.29 -0.94
N LEU A 35 -20.91 -43.04 0.12
CA LEU A 35 -19.58 -43.60 0.41
C LEU A 35 -19.60 -45.13 0.39
N SER A 36 -18.64 -45.72 -0.31
CA SER A 36 -18.17 -47.09 -0.05
C SER A 36 -16.69 -47.21 -0.44
N GLY A 37 -15.93 -47.97 0.34
CA GLY A 37 -14.69 -48.60 -0.13
C GLY A 37 -13.41 -48.26 0.65
N GLN A 38 -13.24 -48.87 1.83
CA GLN A 38 -11.93 -49.24 2.34
C GLN A 38 -11.27 -50.26 1.40
N ALA A 39 -9.98 -50.10 1.10
CA ALA A 39 -9.07 -51.22 0.88
C ALA A 39 -7.62 -50.81 1.16
N THR A 40 -7.04 -51.56 2.07
CA THR A 40 -5.63 -51.62 2.46
C THR A 40 -4.75 -52.11 1.32
N GLY A 41 -3.61 -51.45 1.09
CA GLY A 41 -2.62 -51.87 0.09
C GLY A 41 -1.23 -51.35 0.40
N SER A 42 -0.52 -52.05 1.29
CA SER A 42 0.91 -51.90 1.54
C SER A 42 1.70 -52.35 0.30
N GLY A 43 2.21 -51.40 -0.48
CA GLY A 43 3.13 -51.63 -1.58
C GLY A 43 4.45 -50.89 -1.36
N LEU A 44 5.44 -51.58 -0.80
CA LEU A 44 6.83 -51.13 -0.75
C LEU A 44 7.40 -51.07 -2.17
N VAL A 45 7.47 -49.86 -2.73
CA VAL A 45 8.21 -49.60 -3.97
C VAL A 45 9.69 -49.41 -3.63
N LYS A 46 10.50 -50.33 -4.14
CA LYS A 46 11.95 -50.36 -4.08
C LYS A 46 12.52 -49.21 -4.94
N LEU A 47 13.10 -48.18 -4.30
CA LEU A 47 13.86 -47.12 -4.97
C LEU A 47 15.20 -47.68 -5.48
N PRO A 48 15.57 -47.48 -6.76
CA PRO A 48 16.92 -47.75 -7.23
C PRO A 48 17.88 -46.64 -6.75
N THR A 49 18.90 -47.07 -6.01
CA THR A 49 20.07 -46.30 -5.60
C THR A 49 21.02 -46.02 -6.78
N SER A 50 21.74 -44.90 -6.66
CA SER A 50 22.86 -44.40 -7.47
C SER A 50 22.51 -43.50 -8.67
N LEU A 51 22.35 -42.20 -8.37
CA LEU A 51 22.71 -41.13 -9.28
C LEU A 51 24.12 -40.67 -8.91
N THR A 52 25.06 -40.87 -9.84
CA THR A 52 26.42 -40.35 -9.77
C THR A 52 26.39 -38.84 -10.02
N VAL A 53 26.83 -38.07 -9.03
CA VAL A 53 27.02 -36.62 -9.14
C VAL A 53 28.33 -36.35 -9.88
N PRO A 54 28.34 -35.62 -11.01
CA PRO A 54 29.58 -35.20 -11.62
C PRO A 54 30.24 -34.10 -10.78
N SER A 55 31.54 -34.28 -10.54
CA SER A 55 32.44 -33.37 -9.85
C SER A 55 32.49 -31.99 -10.55
N PRO A 56 32.39 -30.86 -9.82
CA PRO A 56 32.52 -29.55 -10.42
C PRO A 56 33.97 -29.31 -10.86
N THR A 57 34.16 -29.18 -12.18
CA THR A 57 35.42 -28.77 -12.77
C THR A 57 35.62 -27.28 -12.51
N VAL A 58 36.59 -26.95 -11.67
CA VAL A 58 37.00 -25.57 -11.37
C VAL A 58 37.70 -24.99 -12.59
N ALA A 59 37.08 -24.00 -13.22
CA ALA A 59 37.72 -23.17 -14.24
C ALA A 59 38.65 -22.14 -13.58
N PRO A 60 39.85 -21.87 -14.13
CA PRO A 60 40.83 -21.00 -13.51
C PRO A 60 40.37 -19.53 -13.51
N THR A 61 40.54 -18.92 -12.34
CA THR A 61 40.31 -17.50 -12.04
C THR A 61 41.22 -16.61 -12.89
N ALA A 62 40.62 -15.79 -13.76
CA ALA A 62 41.32 -14.69 -14.42
C ALA A 62 41.55 -13.54 -13.43
N ALA A 63 42.77 -12.97 -13.47
CA ALA A 63 43.22 -11.87 -12.62
C ALA A 63 42.37 -10.59 -12.81
N PRO A 64 42.19 -9.76 -11.77
CA PRO A 64 41.40 -8.55 -11.86
C PRO A 64 42.19 -7.45 -12.59
N THR A 65 41.71 -7.06 -13.76
CA THR A 65 42.12 -5.82 -14.44
C THR A 65 41.52 -4.62 -13.71
N THR A 66 42.37 -3.72 -13.24
CA THR A 66 42.03 -2.44 -12.61
C THR A 66 41.59 -1.42 -13.66
N THR A 67 40.30 -1.29 -13.90
CA THR A 67 39.73 -0.14 -14.61
C THR A 67 39.28 0.91 -13.60
N THR A 68 40.04 1.99 -13.51
CA THR A 68 39.67 3.23 -12.81
C THR A 68 38.45 3.85 -13.50
N SER A 69 37.26 3.65 -12.93
CA SER A 69 36.04 4.36 -13.32
C SER A 69 35.92 5.62 -12.48
N ALA A 70 36.11 6.78 -13.11
CA ALA A 70 35.86 8.08 -12.52
C ALA A 70 34.37 8.20 -12.19
N THR A 71 34.04 8.22 -10.90
CA THR A 71 32.69 8.45 -10.40
C THR A 71 32.33 9.91 -10.61
N ALA A 72 31.59 10.19 -11.68
CA ALA A 72 30.94 11.49 -11.85
C ALA A 72 29.80 11.62 -10.82
N THR A 73 29.92 12.62 -9.96
CA THR A 73 28.88 13.10 -9.05
C THR A 73 27.61 13.43 -9.82
N PRO A 74 26.43 12.87 -9.50
CA PRO A 74 25.19 13.33 -10.09
C PRO A 74 24.87 14.71 -9.53
N ALA A 75 24.98 15.73 -10.37
CA ALA A 75 24.50 17.07 -10.07
C ALA A 75 22.98 17.02 -9.84
N ALA A 76 22.56 17.36 -8.63
CA ALA A 76 21.20 17.77 -8.36
C ALA A 76 20.96 19.10 -9.09
N SER A 77 20.10 19.09 -10.11
CA SER A 77 19.24 20.22 -10.51
C SER A 77 18.64 19.93 -11.89
N SER A 78 17.40 19.48 -11.92
CA SER A 78 16.50 19.83 -13.01
C SER A 78 15.30 20.52 -12.40
N THR A 79 15.31 21.85 -12.52
CA THR A 79 14.14 22.69 -12.43
C THR A 79 13.02 22.05 -13.24
N PRO A 80 11.78 21.95 -12.73
CA PRO A 80 10.66 21.46 -13.51
C PRO A 80 10.56 22.33 -14.77
N VAL A 81 10.79 21.73 -15.93
CA VAL A 81 10.47 22.37 -17.20
C VAL A 81 8.98 22.65 -17.14
N ALA A 82 8.62 23.94 -17.16
CA ALA A 82 7.25 24.36 -17.25
C ALA A 82 6.65 23.74 -18.52
N THR A 83 5.88 22.67 -18.35
CA THR A 83 5.08 22.09 -19.42
C THR A 83 4.13 23.18 -19.86
N ALA A 84 4.35 23.70 -21.07
CA ALA A 84 3.52 24.72 -21.66
C ALA A 84 2.05 24.32 -21.50
N THR A 85 1.29 25.13 -20.79
CA THR A 85 -0.16 24.99 -20.69
C THR A 85 -0.70 24.90 -22.12
N PRO A 86 -1.37 23.79 -22.50
CA PRO A 86 -1.96 23.67 -23.81
C PRO A 86 -2.84 24.89 -24.07
N LYS A 87 -2.49 25.66 -25.11
CA LYS A 87 -3.30 26.77 -25.61
C LYS A 87 -4.72 26.25 -25.77
N ALA A 88 -5.65 26.81 -25.00
CA ALA A 88 -7.05 26.42 -25.01
C ALA A 88 -7.59 26.53 -26.44
N THR A 89 -7.66 25.38 -27.13
CA THR A 89 -8.32 25.26 -28.42
C THR A 89 -9.80 25.51 -28.14
N THR A 90 -10.32 26.63 -28.62
CA THR A 90 -11.72 27.02 -28.45
C THR A 90 -12.62 25.89 -28.94
N ALA A 91 -13.27 25.22 -27.99
CA ALA A 91 -14.21 24.15 -28.25
C ALA A 91 -15.32 24.68 -29.18
N PRO A 92 -15.76 23.87 -30.17
CA PRO A 92 -16.88 24.24 -31.03
C PRO A 92 -18.10 24.59 -30.17
N LYS A 93 -18.75 25.72 -30.45
CA LYS A 93 -20.03 26.10 -29.84
C LYS A 93 -21.09 25.06 -30.19
N GLY A 94 -21.16 24.01 -29.38
CA GLY A 94 -22.16 22.96 -29.46
C GLY A 94 -23.52 23.46 -29.00
N LYS A 95 -24.54 22.98 -29.70
CA LYS A 95 -25.98 23.02 -29.37
C LYS A 95 -26.23 23.05 -27.86
N ALA A 96 -27.10 23.96 -27.41
CA ALA A 96 -27.49 24.12 -26.01
C ALA A 96 -27.72 22.75 -25.37
N ALA A 97 -26.86 22.41 -24.41
CA ALA A 97 -26.85 21.11 -23.80
C ALA A 97 -28.14 20.91 -23.02
N THR A 98 -28.87 19.86 -23.38
CA THR A 98 -30.01 19.37 -22.61
C THR A 98 -29.57 19.19 -21.16
N ALA A 99 -30.35 19.71 -20.20
CA ALA A 99 -30.10 19.48 -18.78
C ALA A 99 -29.99 17.97 -18.54
N ILE A 100 -28.80 17.51 -18.18
CA ILE A 100 -28.52 16.09 -18.01
C ILE A 100 -28.95 15.73 -16.59
N ALA A 101 -30.01 14.94 -16.48
CA ALA A 101 -30.36 14.26 -15.24
C ALA A 101 -29.53 12.99 -15.09
N CYS A 102 -29.50 12.45 -13.87
CA CYS A 102 -28.95 11.13 -13.61
C CYS A 102 -29.64 10.06 -14.47
N GLY A 103 -28.91 9.00 -14.82
CA GLY A 103 -29.40 7.93 -15.67
C GLY A 103 -28.28 7.12 -16.36
N LEU A 104 -28.70 6.37 -17.38
CA LEU A 104 -27.82 5.51 -18.17
C LEU A 104 -26.93 6.32 -19.12
N VAL A 105 -25.64 6.01 -19.13
CA VAL A 105 -24.63 6.62 -20.00
C VAL A 105 -24.12 5.57 -20.99
N SER A 106 -24.61 5.63 -22.22
CA SER A 106 -24.28 4.69 -23.31
C SER A 106 -23.37 5.29 -24.40
N SER A 107 -22.99 6.56 -24.23
CA SER A 107 -22.06 7.29 -25.12
C SER A 107 -21.26 8.30 -24.30
N ASN A 108 -20.21 8.87 -24.90
CA ASN A 108 -19.40 9.88 -24.23
C ASN A 108 -20.25 11.05 -23.75
N LEU A 109 -20.03 11.43 -22.50
CA LEU A 109 -20.80 12.42 -21.78
C LEU A 109 -19.89 13.56 -21.35
N VAL A 110 -20.27 14.79 -21.70
CA VAL A 110 -19.70 16.01 -21.13
C VAL A 110 -20.80 16.72 -20.36
N LEU A 111 -20.63 16.91 -19.05
CA LEU A 111 -21.63 17.63 -18.27
C LEU A 111 -21.62 19.12 -18.62
N ALA A 112 -22.80 19.66 -18.92
CA ALA A 112 -22.96 21.08 -19.21
C ALA A 112 -23.27 21.94 -17.97
N GLY A 113 -23.71 21.29 -16.89
CA GLY A 113 -24.04 21.91 -15.62
C GLY A 113 -23.98 20.89 -14.49
N ASP A 114 -24.19 21.37 -13.28
CA ASP A 114 -24.23 20.52 -12.09
C ASP A 114 -25.47 19.62 -12.12
N VAL A 115 -25.35 18.42 -11.56
CA VAL A 115 -26.43 17.43 -11.47
C VAL A 115 -26.68 17.13 -10.01
N ILE A 116 -27.93 17.40 -9.59
CA ILE A 116 -28.39 17.13 -8.23
C ILE A 116 -29.40 15.99 -8.29
N MET A 117 -29.13 14.86 -7.62
CA MET A 117 -30.09 13.75 -7.56
C MET A 117 -31.25 14.11 -6.64
N PRO A 118 -32.50 14.10 -7.14
CA PRO A 118 -33.67 14.40 -6.32
C PRO A 118 -33.95 13.29 -5.28
N SER A 119 -33.55 12.06 -5.56
CA SER A 119 -33.73 10.89 -4.70
C SER A 119 -32.40 10.21 -4.38
N SER A 120 -32.39 9.38 -3.34
CA SER A 120 -31.24 8.60 -2.88
C SER A 120 -31.02 7.32 -3.70
N ASP A 121 -31.24 7.37 -5.02
CA ASP A 121 -31.13 6.20 -5.90
C ASP A 121 -29.73 5.56 -5.82
N ASP A 122 -29.61 4.29 -6.22
CA ASP A 122 -28.39 3.48 -6.12
C ASP A 122 -27.17 4.15 -6.79
N ALA A 123 -27.36 4.81 -7.94
CA ALA A 123 -26.31 5.55 -8.64
C ALA A 123 -26.84 6.70 -9.51
N CYS A 124 -26.13 7.83 -9.58
CA CYS A 124 -26.49 8.94 -10.47
C CYS A 124 -26.18 8.59 -11.94
N LEU A 125 -24.92 8.36 -12.27
CA LEU A 125 -24.51 8.04 -13.65
C LEU A 125 -24.16 6.56 -13.71
N VAL A 126 -24.94 5.78 -14.47
CA VAL A 126 -24.73 4.34 -14.65
C VAL A 126 -24.19 4.09 -16.05
N VAL A 127 -22.96 3.64 -16.16
CA VAL A 127 -22.37 3.29 -17.45
C VAL A 127 -23.05 2.06 -18.02
N ALA A 128 -23.42 2.13 -19.30
CA ALA A 128 -24.15 1.08 -20.00
C ALA A 128 -23.40 0.52 -21.22
N LYS A 129 -22.15 0.95 -21.44
CA LYS A 129 -21.35 0.55 -22.60
C LYS A 129 -19.84 0.69 -22.33
N ASP A 130 -19.06 -0.17 -22.97
CA ASP A 130 -17.60 -0.05 -23.04
C ASP A 130 -17.15 1.25 -23.74
N GLY A 131 -15.96 1.73 -23.39
CA GLY A 131 -15.32 2.86 -24.06
C GLY A 131 -15.96 4.21 -23.78
N VAL A 132 -16.88 4.30 -22.81
CA VAL A 132 -17.55 5.54 -22.43
C VAL A 132 -16.60 6.43 -21.62
N THR A 133 -16.50 7.70 -22.02
CA THR A 133 -15.89 8.76 -21.23
C THR A 133 -16.97 9.65 -20.61
N ILE A 134 -16.96 9.78 -19.29
CA ILE A 134 -17.71 10.77 -18.52
C ILE A 134 -16.72 11.87 -18.12
N ASP A 135 -16.84 13.03 -18.75
CA ASP A 135 -16.09 14.24 -18.41
C ASP A 135 -17.04 15.25 -17.78
N CYS A 136 -16.92 15.47 -16.48
CA CYS A 136 -17.78 16.42 -15.80
C CYS A 136 -17.35 17.87 -15.98
N GLY A 137 -16.17 18.16 -16.56
CA GLY A 137 -15.72 19.54 -16.77
C GLY A 137 -15.64 20.40 -15.49
N GLY A 138 -15.41 19.78 -14.34
CA GLY A 138 -15.39 20.40 -13.01
C GLY A 138 -16.77 20.55 -12.35
N ARG A 139 -17.84 20.08 -13.00
CA ARG A 139 -19.22 20.19 -12.49
C ARG A 139 -19.48 19.26 -11.31
N VAL A 140 -20.43 19.68 -10.49
CA VAL A 140 -20.85 18.97 -9.29
C VAL A 140 -21.83 17.86 -9.64
N LEU A 141 -21.57 16.67 -9.10
CA LEU A 141 -22.52 15.58 -8.92
C LEU A 141 -22.80 15.48 -7.42
N SER A 142 -24.05 15.56 -6.99
CA SER A 142 -24.40 15.41 -5.58
C SER A 142 -25.81 14.86 -5.39
N PRO A 143 -26.06 13.99 -4.40
CA PRO A 143 -27.41 13.72 -3.94
C PRO A 143 -27.99 14.90 -3.14
N VAL A 144 -29.32 14.99 -3.08
CA VAL A 144 -30.02 15.86 -2.11
C VAL A 144 -29.72 15.39 -0.68
N LEU A 145 -29.79 14.08 -0.44
CA LEU A 145 -29.54 13.46 0.86
C LEU A 145 -28.09 12.97 0.97
N ALA A 146 -27.36 13.47 1.97
CA ALA A 146 -25.95 13.12 2.15
C ALA A 146 -25.77 11.64 2.56
N GLY A 147 -24.64 11.05 2.15
CA GLY A 147 -24.25 9.70 2.53
C GLY A 147 -25.07 8.61 1.86
N THR A 148 -25.68 8.90 0.70
CA THR A 148 -26.48 7.92 -0.07
C THR A 148 -25.99 7.79 -1.50
N GLY A 149 -26.29 6.64 -2.11
CA GLY A 149 -26.06 6.38 -3.52
C GLY A 149 -24.60 6.40 -3.97
N THR A 150 -24.43 6.19 -5.27
CA THR A 150 -23.15 6.23 -5.97
C THR A 150 -23.12 7.40 -6.96
N GLY A 151 -22.01 8.13 -7.07
CA GLY A 151 -21.89 9.19 -8.07
C GLY A 151 -21.82 8.63 -9.49
N VAL A 152 -20.79 7.82 -9.76
CA VAL A 152 -20.64 7.12 -11.05
C VAL A 152 -20.46 5.64 -10.80
N PHE A 153 -21.30 4.81 -11.43
CA PHE A 153 -21.27 3.37 -11.32
C PHE A 153 -20.94 2.70 -12.66
N VAL A 154 -19.93 1.84 -12.64
CA VAL A 154 -19.49 1.02 -13.77
C VAL A 154 -19.56 -0.43 -13.34
N ASN A 155 -20.38 -1.24 -14.01
CA ASN A 155 -20.54 -2.66 -13.69
C ASN A 155 -20.30 -3.54 -14.92
N GLY A 156 -19.18 -4.26 -14.96
CA GLY A 156 -18.88 -5.20 -16.04
C GLY A 156 -18.37 -4.58 -17.35
N TYR A 157 -18.20 -3.25 -17.39
CA TYR A 157 -17.77 -2.53 -18.60
C TYR A 157 -16.27 -2.23 -18.63
N LYS A 158 -15.75 -2.04 -19.83
CA LYS A 158 -14.32 -1.90 -20.11
C LYS A 158 -13.95 -0.54 -20.68
N ASN A 159 -12.71 -0.12 -20.47
CA ASN A 159 -12.13 1.10 -21.06
C ASN A 159 -12.97 2.35 -20.74
N VAL A 160 -13.55 2.40 -19.55
CA VAL A 160 -14.40 3.51 -19.09
C VAL A 160 -13.53 4.56 -18.43
N VAL A 161 -13.74 5.83 -18.75
CA VAL A 161 -13.01 6.96 -18.17
C VAL A 161 -13.97 7.88 -17.44
N VAL A 162 -13.73 8.13 -16.16
CA VAL A 162 -14.44 9.11 -15.34
C VAL A 162 -13.45 10.20 -14.95
N LYS A 163 -13.67 11.43 -15.41
CA LYS A 163 -12.71 12.52 -15.19
C LYS A 163 -13.34 13.87 -14.92
N ASN A 164 -12.55 14.70 -14.23
CA ASN A 164 -12.87 16.09 -13.92
C ASN A 164 -14.22 16.27 -13.21
N CYS A 165 -14.65 15.31 -12.40
CA CYS A 165 -15.91 15.38 -11.66
C CYS A 165 -15.71 15.91 -10.24
N ALA A 166 -16.61 16.77 -9.77
CA ALA A 166 -16.73 17.14 -8.37
C ALA A 166 -17.86 16.32 -7.73
N LEU A 167 -17.54 15.16 -7.17
CA LEU A 167 -18.52 14.26 -6.55
C LEU A 167 -18.62 14.57 -5.06
N GLN A 168 -19.80 14.97 -4.61
CA GLN A 168 -20.01 15.41 -3.24
C GLN A 168 -21.08 14.59 -2.56
N ARG A 169 -20.90 14.32 -1.26
CA ARG A 169 -21.98 13.80 -0.38
C ARG A 169 -22.55 12.43 -0.76
N PHE A 170 -21.93 11.68 -1.66
CA PHE A 170 -22.31 10.30 -1.97
C PHE A 170 -21.85 9.33 -0.88
N ALA A 171 -22.48 8.16 -0.78
CA ALA A 171 -21.91 7.04 -0.03
C ALA A 171 -20.67 6.48 -0.76
N VAL A 172 -20.73 6.40 -2.09
CA VAL A 172 -19.57 6.07 -2.93
C VAL A 172 -19.42 7.11 -4.03
N GLY A 173 -18.27 7.76 -4.15
CA GLY A 173 -18.04 8.70 -5.26
C GLY A 173 -18.06 7.97 -6.60
N ILE A 174 -17.07 7.12 -6.84
CA ILE A 174 -16.95 6.34 -8.07
C ILE A 174 -16.84 4.86 -7.71
N LYS A 175 -17.68 4.00 -8.33
CA LYS A 175 -17.68 2.55 -8.12
C LYS A 175 -17.39 1.83 -9.44
N PHE A 176 -16.30 1.08 -9.46
CA PHE A 176 -15.97 0.08 -10.48
C PHE A 176 -16.25 -1.31 -9.91
N SER A 177 -17.15 -2.06 -10.55
CA SER A 177 -17.48 -3.44 -10.18
C SER A 177 -17.30 -4.33 -11.40
N ASN A 178 -16.46 -5.36 -11.30
CA ASN A 178 -16.14 -6.24 -12.44
C ASN A 178 -15.65 -5.47 -13.68
N ALA A 179 -15.01 -4.30 -13.50
CA ALA A 179 -14.60 -3.44 -14.61
C ALA A 179 -13.19 -3.81 -15.08
N GLU A 180 -12.89 -3.58 -16.36
CA GLU A 180 -11.55 -3.79 -16.93
C GLU A 180 -11.01 -2.51 -17.57
N ASN A 181 -9.78 -2.13 -17.23
CA ASN A 181 -9.13 -0.92 -17.73
C ASN A 181 -10.02 0.33 -17.51
N ALA A 182 -10.53 0.49 -16.29
CA ALA A 182 -11.34 1.65 -15.92
C ALA A 182 -10.48 2.73 -15.27
N PHE A 183 -10.76 3.99 -15.58
CA PHE A 183 -9.95 5.14 -15.16
C PHE A 183 -10.79 6.11 -14.36
N ALA A 184 -10.33 6.48 -13.16
CA ALA A 184 -10.82 7.63 -12.40
C ALA A 184 -9.68 8.65 -12.30
N THR A 185 -9.77 9.76 -13.04
CA THR A 185 -8.67 10.73 -13.11
C THR A 185 -9.10 12.19 -12.94
N GLY A 186 -8.33 12.96 -12.17
CA GLY A 186 -8.58 14.40 -11.98
C GLY A 186 -9.91 14.73 -11.30
N ASN A 187 -10.49 13.79 -10.54
CA ASN A 187 -11.75 14.02 -9.84
C ASN A 187 -11.51 14.62 -8.44
N THR A 188 -12.48 15.39 -7.97
CA THR A 188 -12.59 15.82 -6.58
C THR A 188 -13.73 15.05 -5.93
N VAL A 189 -13.46 14.31 -4.85
CA VAL A 189 -14.48 13.59 -4.09
C VAL A 189 -14.49 14.13 -2.66
N SER A 190 -15.60 14.73 -2.22
CA SER A 190 -15.67 15.41 -0.91
C SER A 190 -16.98 15.17 -0.16
N ASP A 191 -16.98 15.58 1.11
CA ASP A 191 -18.18 15.73 1.95
C ASP A 191 -19.00 14.46 2.17
N PHE A 192 -18.35 13.29 2.19
CA PHE A 192 -18.99 12.04 2.56
C PHE A 192 -18.71 11.68 4.02
N SER A 193 -19.77 11.33 4.76
CA SER A 193 -19.74 11.02 6.19
C SER A 193 -19.59 9.53 6.52
N ALA A 194 -19.86 8.67 5.53
CA ALA A 194 -19.72 7.22 5.61
C ALA A 194 -19.55 6.69 4.20
N GLY A 195 -18.46 5.97 3.92
CA GLY A 195 -18.27 5.25 2.67
C GLY A 195 -16.92 5.46 1.99
N THR A 196 -16.90 5.42 0.65
CA THR A 196 -15.66 5.29 -0.12
C THR A 196 -15.56 6.34 -1.22
N GLY A 197 -14.43 7.03 -1.33
CA GLY A 197 -14.20 7.99 -2.41
C GLY A 197 -14.21 7.32 -3.79
N VAL A 198 -13.30 6.36 -3.99
CA VAL A 198 -13.24 5.49 -5.18
C VAL A 198 -13.18 4.03 -4.75
N LEU A 199 -14.14 3.23 -5.19
CA LEU A 199 -14.23 1.80 -4.92
C LEU A 199 -14.01 1.00 -6.21
N ALA A 200 -13.04 0.09 -6.21
CA ALA A 200 -12.86 -0.94 -7.22
C ALA A 200 -13.03 -2.32 -6.59
N LEU A 201 -14.01 -3.08 -7.08
CA LEU A 201 -14.33 -4.42 -6.61
C LEU A 201 -14.24 -5.40 -7.77
N ALA A 202 -13.55 -6.53 -7.56
CA ALA A 202 -13.44 -7.60 -8.55
C ALA A 202 -12.99 -7.12 -9.94
N SER A 203 -12.14 -6.09 -9.99
CA SER A 203 -11.82 -5.36 -11.22
C SER A 203 -10.37 -5.58 -11.66
N LYS A 204 -10.06 -5.29 -12.93
CA LYS A 204 -8.72 -5.52 -13.50
C LYS A 204 -8.20 -4.27 -14.20
N GLY A 205 -6.95 -3.91 -13.94
CA GLY A 205 -6.30 -2.78 -14.62
C GLY A 205 -6.94 -1.43 -14.30
N VAL A 206 -7.55 -1.27 -13.12
CA VAL A 206 -8.14 0.00 -12.70
C VAL A 206 -7.04 1.02 -12.41
N ASN A 207 -7.15 2.21 -12.97
CA ASN A 207 -6.25 3.33 -12.71
C ASN A 207 -7.00 4.44 -11.97
N VAL A 208 -6.52 4.79 -10.77
CA VAL A 208 -7.04 5.91 -9.97
C VAL A 208 -5.92 6.92 -9.81
N SER A 209 -5.95 8.00 -10.59
CA SER A 209 -4.82 8.94 -10.67
C SER A 209 -5.18 10.42 -10.60
N GLY A 210 -4.34 11.20 -9.90
CA GLY A 210 -4.50 12.66 -9.84
C GLY A 210 -5.80 13.14 -9.20
N ASN A 211 -6.44 12.32 -8.36
CA ASN A 211 -7.69 12.70 -7.69
C ASN A 211 -7.40 13.40 -6.35
N THR A 212 -8.32 14.28 -5.95
CA THR A 212 -8.35 14.88 -4.62
C THR A 212 -9.54 14.31 -3.85
N ILE A 213 -9.28 13.62 -2.75
CA ILE A 213 -10.31 12.95 -1.94
C ILE A 213 -10.26 13.51 -0.53
N THR A 214 -11.35 14.10 -0.08
CA THR A 214 -11.49 14.68 1.26
C THR A 214 -12.65 14.02 1.99
N ILE A 215 -12.36 13.35 3.10
CA ILE A 215 -13.36 12.72 3.97
C ILE A 215 -13.52 13.60 5.19
N THR A 216 -14.75 14.06 5.45
CA THR A 216 -15.01 14.96 6.57
C THR A 216 -14.77 14.25 7.91
N GLU A 217 -14.08 14.91 8.82
CA GLU A 217 -13.78 14.39 10.17
C GLU A 217 -15.08 14.10 10.95
N GLY A 218 -15.09 13.04 11.78
CA GLY A 218 -16.29 12.56 12.50
C GLY A 218 -17.10 11.49 11.76
N SER A 219 -16.63 11.08 10.58
CA SER A 219 -17.17 9.99 9.80
C SER A 219 -17.06 8.63 10.50
N THR A 220 -17.96 7.72 10.16
CA THR A 220 -18.00 6.35 10.70
C THR A 220 -16.64 5.63 10.56
N PRO A 221 -16.37 4.59 11.38
CA PRO A 221 -15.11 3.81 11.34
C PRO A 221 -14.94 2.96 10.06
N THR A 222 -15.61 3.32 8.97
CA THR A 222 -15.62 2.61 7.69
C THR A 222 -15.20 3.49 6.52
N ALA A 223 -14.85 4.76 6.75
CA ALA A 223 -14.54 5.68 5.66
C ALA A 223 -13.17 5.40 5.02
N VAL A 224 -13.13 5.26 3.69
CA VAL A 224 -11.91 4.95 2.92
C VAL A 224 -11.77 5.91 1.75
N GLY A 225 -10.57 6.44 1.52
CA GLY A 225 -10.32 7.29 0.36
C GLY A 225 -10.45 6.51 -0.94
N ILE A 226 -9.57 5.51 -1.11
CA ILE A 226 -9.56 4.60 -2.25
C ILE A 226 -9.58 3.16 -1.73
N ASN A 227 -10.55 2.36 -2.17
CA ASN A 227 -10.66 0.95 -1.84
C ASN A 227 -10.54 0.10 -3.11
N VAL A 228 -9.59 -0.83 -3.13
CA VAL A 228 -9.41 -1.81 -4.21
C VAL A 228 -9.41 -3.22 -3.62
N THR A 229 -10.49 -3.97 -3.84
CA THR A 229 -10.65 -5.30 -3.24
C THR A 229 -10.87 -6.35 -4.31
N ASP A 230 -10.27 -7.54 -4.11
CA ASP A 230 -10.41 -8.71 -4.98
C ASP A 230 -10.07 -8.41 -6.46
N SER A 231 -9.10 -7.54 -6.68
CA SER A 231 -8.80 -6.98 -8.01
C SER A 231 -7.41 -7.41 -8.51
N ALA A 232 -7.03 -7.01 -9.73
CA ALA A 232 -5.69 -7.29 -10.25
C ALA A 232 -5.12 -6.14 -11.09
N GLY A 233 -3.82 -5.85 -10.90
CA GLY A 233 -3.09 -4.87 -11.69
C GLY A 233 -3.62 -3.45 -11.56
N ALA A 234 -4.18 -3.10 -10.39
CA ALA A 234 -4.64 -1.75 -10.12
C ALA A 234 -3.44 -0.79 -9.94
N GLU A 235 -3.59 0.44 -10.43
CA GLU A 235 -2.62 1.51 -10.27
C GLU A 235 -3.27 2.71 -9.56
N ILE A 236 -2.69 3.11 -8.43
CA ILE A 236 -3.15 4.23 -7.63
C ILE A 236 -2.01 5.25 -7.56
N SER A 237 -2.12 6.35 -8.30
CA SER A 237 -0.98 7.27 -8.46
C SER A 237 -1.29 8.77 -8.38
N GLY A 238 -0.43 9.53 -7.70
CA GLY A 238 -0.53 10.98 -7.66
C GLY A 238 -1.81 11.52 -6.99
N ASN A 239 -2.47 10.75 -6.13
CA ASN A 239 -3.69 11.20 -5.45
C ASN A 239 -3.34 11.99 -4.19
N THR A 240 -4.17 13.00 -3.87
CA THR A 240 -4.15 13.71 -2.59
C THR A 240 -5.34 13.25 -1.77
N ILE A 241 -5.09 12.61 -0.64
CA ILE A 241 -6.12 12.02 0.22
C ILE A 241 -6.03 12.64 1.61
N GLU A 242 -7.08 13.32 2.01
CA GLU A 242 -7.31 13.78 3.37
C GLU A 242 -8.45 12.94 3.95
N SER A 243 -8.12 11.90 4.70
CA SER A 243 -9.09 10.92 5.20
C SER A 243 -9.12 10.94 6.72
N GLY A 244 -10.28 10.73 7.33
CA GLY A 244 -10.39 10.56 8.78
C GLY A 244 -9.99 9.17 9.28
N LEU A 245 -9.96 8.14 8.41
CA LEU A 245 -9.67 6.76 8.80
C LEU A 245 -8.61 6.12 7.89
N THR A 246 -8.97 5.62 6.71
CA THR A 246 -8.00 4.98 5.81
C THR A 246 -7.82 5.79 4.53
N GLY A 247 -6.57 6.04 4.14
CA GLY A 247 -6.26 6.70 2.87
C GLY A 247 -6.51 5.76 1.68
N VAL A 248 -5.68 4.72 1.57
CA VAL A 248 -5.82 3.66 0.56
C VAL A 248 -5.96 2.32 1.27
N PHE A 249 -6.97 1.55 0.87
CA PHE A 249 -7.17 0.16 1.27
C PHE A 249 -7.11 -0.72 0.04
N ALA A 250 -6.26 -1.73 0.06
CA ALA A 250 -6.22 -2.79 -0.92
C ALA A 250 -6.21 -4.14 -0.23
N ASP A 251 -7.08 -5.06 -0.65
CA ASP A 251 -7.13 -6.42 -0.12
C ASP A 251 -7.28 -7.43 -1.24
N ARG A 252 -6.55 -8.53 -1.15
CA ARG A 252 -6.51 -9.60 -2.17
C ARG A 252 -6.34 -9.05 -3.59
N THR A 253 -5.42 -8.09 -3.76
CA THR A 253 -5.21 -7.40 -5.04
C THR A 253 -3.81 -7.65 -5.60
N ALA A 254 -3.69 -8.60 -6.53
CA ALA A 254 -2.41 -8.98 -7.11
C ALA A 254 -1.82 -7.88 -7.99
N ASN A 255 -0.50 -7.70 -7.93
CA ASN A 255 0.25 -6.75 -8.77
C ASN A 255 -0.22 -5.29 -8.64
N ILE A 256 -0.71 -4.88 -7.46
CA ILE A 256 -1.10 -3.49 -7.22
C ILE A 256 0.12 -2.57 -7.18
N VAL A 257 -0.01 -1.40 -7.79
CA VAL A 257 0.97 -0.32 -7.72
C VAL A 257 0.35 0.88 -7.01
N VAL A 258 0.95 1.30 -5.89
CA VAL A 258 0.56 2.50 -5.14
C VAL A 258 1.74 3.47 -5.16
N ASN A 259 1.68 4.49 -6.00
CA ASN A 259 2.83 5.33 -6.33
C ASN A 259 2.57 6.83 -6.17
N GLY A 260 3.42 7.55 -5.44
CA GLY A 260 3.40 9.03 -5.46
C GLY A 260 2.15 9.65 -4.84
N ASN A 261 1.47 8.96 -3.92
CA ASN A 261 0.27 9.49 -3.26
C ASN A 261 0.64 10.30 -2.01
N SER A 262 -0.15 11.34 -1.72
CA SER A 262 -0.05 12.13 -0.50
C SER A 262 -1.26 11.86 0.39
N VAL A 263 -1.04 11.16 1.51
CA VAL A 263 -2.09 10.86 2.50
C VAL A 263 -1.84 11.67 3.77
N ARG A 264 -2.85 12.41 4.22
CA ARG A 264 -2.80 13.16 5.49
C ARG A 264 -4.06 12.99 6.31
N LYS A 265 -3.94 13.24 7.61
CA LYS A 265 -5.00 13.12 8.63
C LYS A 265 -5.66 11.74 8.79
N ALA A 266 -5.22 10.74 8.03
CA ALA A 266 -5.73 9.38 8.14
C ALA A 266 -5.21 8.70 9.40
N VAL A 267 -6.04 7.87 10.03
CA VAL A 267 -5.62 6.91 11.07
C VAL A 267 -4.66 5.89 10.48
N SER A 268 -4.96 5.37 9.30
CA SER A 268 -4.11 4.46 8.53
C SER A 268 -3.85 5.04 7.15
N GLY A 269 -2.58 5.13 6.76
CA GLY A 269 -2.22 5.72 5.47
C GLY A 269 -2.58 4.82 4.30
N LEU A 270 -1.78 3.76 4.13
CA LEU A 270 -1.90 2.76 3.08
C LEU A 270 -1.96 1.37 3.72
N LEU A 271 -3.04 0.64 3.47
CA LEU A 271 -3.23 -0.73 3.91
C LEU A 271 -3.31 -1.62 2.66
N VAL A 272 -2.34 -2.51 2.47
CA VAL A 272 -2.25 -3.40 1.31
C VAL A 272 -2.12 -4.84 1.81
N PHE A 273 -3.25 -5.52 1.97
CA PHE A 273 -3.31 -6.85 2.59
C PHE A 273 -3.50 -7.95 1.57
N HIS A 274 -2.92 -9.12 1.88
CA HIS A 274 -3.07 -10.36 1.09
C HIS A 274 -2.81 -10.14 -0.41
N SER A 275 -1.88 -9.25 -0.74
CA SER A 275 -1.69 -8.74 -2.10
C SER A 275 -0.27 -9.06 -2.56
N ASP A 276 -0.14 -10.07 -3.41
CA ASP A 276 1.15 -10.51 -3.92
C ASP A 276 1.72 -9.53 -4.96
N ASN A 277 3.05 -9.41 -4.99
CA ASN A 277 3.79 -8.52 -5.90
C ASN A 277 3.37 -7.05 -5.80
N ALA A 278 2.91 -6.59 -4.63
CA ALA A 278 2.54 -5.20 -4.42
C ALA A 278 3.77 -4.27 -4.50
N LYS A 279 3.62 -3.10 -5.15
CA LYS A 279 4.65 -2.06 -5.23
C LYS A 279 4.14 -0.76 -4.61
N ILE A 280 4.68 -0.40 -3.46
CA ILE A 280 4.31 0.79 -2.70
C ILE A 280 5.49 1.76 -2.75
N THR A 281 5.41 2.77 -3.60
CA THR A 281 6.57 3.62 -3.90
C THR A 281 6.30 5.12 -3.84
N ALA A 282 7.29 5.90 -3.39
CA ALA A 282 7.25 7.37 -3.43
C ALA A 282 6.03 8.03 -2.74
N ASN A 283 5.37 7.35 -1.80
CA ASN A 283 4.21 7.91 -1.12
C ASN A 283 4.65 8.77 0.08
N THR A 284 3.90 9.82 0.36
CA THR A 284 4.06 10.67 1.53
C THR A 284 2.86 10.50 2.44
N ILE A 285 3.07 9.97 3.64
CA ILE A 285 2.03 9.77 4.66
C ILE A 285 2.40 10.58 5.89
N LYS A 286 1.57 11.56 6.22
CA LYS A 286 1.77 12.43 7.39
C LYS A 286 0.54 12.38 8.28
N GLN A 287 0.67 11.85 9.48
CA GLN A 287 -0.44 11.94 10.43
C GLN A 287 -0.56 13.34 11.00
N SER A 288 -1.80 13.71 11.29
CA SER A 288 -2.13 14.86 12.15
C SER A 288 -2.94 14.29 13.31
N SER A 289 -2.25 13.56 14.20
CA SER A 289 -2.71 13.18 15.55
C SER A 289 -4.22 12.89 15.68
N PHE A 290 -4.68 11.69 15.36
CA PHE A 290 -5.99 11.24 15.83
C PHE A 290 -5.82 10.28 17.00
N ALA A 291 -5.49 10.83 18.17
CA ALA A 291 -5.34 10.11 19.43
C ALA A 291 -6.65 9.45 19.93
N ALA A 292 -7.78 9.66 19.24
CA ALA A 292 -9.09 9.24 19.70
C ALA A 292 -9.50 7.81 19.29
N PHE A 293 -8.82 7.18 18.33
CA PHE A 293 -9.08 5.77 18.01
C PHE A 293 -7.89 4.92 18.45
N ALA A 294 -8.08 4.05 19.45
CA ALA A 294 -7.10 3.07 19.93
C ALA A 294 -6.79 1.95 18.90
N LEU A 295 -7.02 2.21 17.61
CA LEU A 295 -6.76 1.29 16.51
C LEU A 295 -5.25 1.24 16.22
N PRO A 296 -4.72 0.11 15.75
CA PRO A 296 -3.36 0.04 15.24
C PRO A 296 -3.26 0.93 13.99
N ALA A 297 -2.69 2.13 14.16
CA ALA A 297 -2.50 3.14 13.13
C ALA A 297 -1.16 2.93 12.39
N SER A 298 -1.22 2.30 11.22
CA SER A 298 -0.02 2.09 10.39
C SER A 298 -0.01 3.08 9.23
N GLY A 299 1.12 3.75 9.00
CA GLY A 299 1.27 4.63 7.84
C GLY A 299 1.29 3.84 6.54
N ILE A 300 2.12 2.79 6.49
CA ILE A 300 2.09 1.74 5.48
C ILE A 300 1.99 0.41 6.21
N SER A 301 0.98 -0.40 5.90
CA SER A 301 0.90 -1.79 6.31
C SER A 301 0.75 -2.65 5.07
N ALA A 302 1.66 -3.59 4.86
CA ALA A 302 1.62 -4.47 3.70
C ALA A 302 1.79 -5.95 4.06
N SER A 303 0.99 -6.81 3.44
CA SER A 303 1.11 -8.26 3.50
C SER A 303 0.84 -8.91 2.13
N GLY A 304 1.34 -10.12 1.96
CA GLY A 304 1.47 -10.78 0.65
C GLY A 304 2.92 -11.13 0.38
N SER A 305 3.17 -11.98 -0.61
CA SER A 305 4.53 -12.32 -1.02
C SER A 305 5.12 -11.22 -1.91
N THR A 306 6.46 -11.12 -1.93
CA THR A 306 7.22 -10.32 -2.91
C THR A 306 6.82 -8.84 -2.97
N THR A 307 6.44 -8.28 -1.82
CA THR A 307 6.07 -6.87 -1.72
C THR A 307 7.30 -5.97 -1.74
N THR A 308 7.25 -4.88 -2.50
CA THR A 308 8.29 -3.83 -2.49
C THR A 308 7.74 -2.54 -1.90
N ILE A 309 8.36 -2.06 -0.82
CA ILE A 309 8.07 -0.77 -0.17
C ILE A 309 9.31 0.10 -0.35
N GLN A 310 9.25 1.11 -1.21
CA GLN A 310 10.43 1.89 -1.56
C GLN A 310 10.21 3.41 -1.65
N ARG A 311 11.17 4.21 -1.17
CA ARG A 311 11.16 5.69 -1.34
C ARG A 311 9.95 6.36 -0.71
N ASN A 312 9.32 5.76 0.30
CA ASN A 312 8.19 6.37 0.99
C ASN A 312 8.67 7.25 2.15
N VAL A 313 7.90 8.29 2.46
CA VAL A 313 8.08 9.14 3.64
C VAL A 313 6.86 8.96 4.53
N VAL A 314 7.07 8.42 5.72
CA VAL A 314 6.02 8.18 6.71
C VAL A 314 6.39 8.85 8.02
N GLU A 315 5.49 9.67 8.55
CA GLU A 315 5.72 10.47 9.74
C GLU A 315 4.55 10.40 10.72
N GLY A 316 4.86 10.25 12.01
CA GLY A 316 3.90 10.47 13.10
C GLY A 316 2.89 9.34 13.32
N GLN A 317 3.25 8.09 13.02
CA GLN A 317 2.33 6.94 13.07
C GLN A 317 2.61 6.05 14.29
N LYS A 318 1.75 5.06 14.54
CA LYS A 318 2.11 3.97 15.47
C LYS A 318 3.18 3.10 14.84
N ASN A 319 2.89 2.50 13.69
CA ASN A 319 3.90 1.87 12.85
C ASN A 319 4.06 2.74 11.61
N ALA A 320 5.22 3.33 11.36
CA ALA A 320 5.43 4.05 10.11
C ALA A 320 5.35 3.07 8.94
N ILE A 321 6.16 2.01 8.95
CA ILE A 321 6.10 0.93 7.97
C ILE A 321 5.99 -0.41 8.69
N GLU A 322 4.94 -1.16 8.37
CA GLU A 322 4.68 -2.52 8.81
C GLU A 322 4.63 -3.45 7.59
N CYS A 323 5.45 -4.49 7.60
CA CYS A 323 5.50 -5.49 6.53
C CYS A 323 5.46 -6.90 7.12
N ASP A 324 4.35 -7.58 6.91
CA ASP A 324 4.16 -8.98 7.30
C ASP A 324 4.39 -9.94 6.11
N GLY A 325 4.69 -9.38 4.93
CA GLY A 325 4.88 -10.12 3.69
C GLY A 325 6.22 -10.86 3.59
N VAL A 326 6.22 -12.07 3.03
CA VAL A 326 7.43 -12.88 2.84
C VAL A 326 8.17 -12.53 1.55
N ASN A 327 9.50 -12.70 1.54
CA ASN A 327 10.36 -12.36 0.39
C ASN A 327 10.19 -10.90 -0.05
N SER A 328 9.97 -9.99 0.91
CA SER A 328 9.68 -8.58 0.64
C SER A 328 10.95 -7.74 0.64
N VAL A 329 10.88 -6.55 0.03
CA VAL A 329 11.95 -5.55 0.03
C VAL A 329 11.40 -4.25 0.63
N ILE A 330 12.09 -3.74 1.64
CA ILE A 330 11.82 -2.45 2.28
C ILE A 330 13.09 -1.61 2.09
N GLU A 331 13.09 -0.67 1.16
CA GLU A 331 14.31 0.10 0.85
C GLU A 331 14.13 1.59 0.62
N ASP A 332 15.16 2.38 0.97
CA ASP A 332 15.20 3.82 0.71
C ASP A 332 14.02 4.61 1.30
N ASN A 333 13.38 4.11 2.38
CA ASN A 333 12.25 4.78 3.03
C ASN A 333 12.70 5.68 4.18
N LYS A 334 11.89 6.69 4.50
CA LYS A 334 11.99 7.52 5.71
C LYS A 334 10.81 7.24 6.63
N ALA A 335 11.07 6.66 7.79
CA ALA A 335 10.11 6.31 8.82
C ALA A 335 10.42 7.11 10.09
N LEU A 336 9.71 8.22 10.29
CA LEU A 336 10.09 9.28 11.23
C LEU A 336 9.04 9.45 12.33
N SER A 337 9.51 9.82 13.53
CA SER A 337 8.67 10.33 14.63
C SER A 337 7.45 9.46 14.96
N SER A 338 7.60 8.14 14.85
CA SER A 338 6.54 7.14 15.05
C SER A 338 6.80 6.31 16.31
N GLU A 339 5.81 5.55 16.81
CA GLU A 339 6.09 4.59 17.89
C GLU A 339 7.09 3.52 17.39
N ARG A 340 6.92 3.04 16.16
CA ARG A 340 7.84 2.13 15.49
C ARG A 340 8.13 2.67 14.10
N GLY A 341 9.40 2.81 13.74
CA GLY A 341 9.82 3.22 12.41
C GLY A 341 9.48 2.15 11.38
N ILE A 342 10.25 1.07 11.38
CA ILE A 342 10.04 -0.08 10.49
C ILE A 342 9.84 -1.34 11.33
N TYR A 343 8.76 -2.05 11.07
CA TYR A 343 8.45 -3.34 11.67
C TYR A 343 8.26 -4.38 10.58
N SER A 344 9.09 -5.43 10.58
CA SER A 344 9.01 -6.54 9.64
C SER A 344 8.78 -7.86 10.37
N ALA A 345 7.63 -8.50 10.13
CA ALA A 345 7.35 -9.86 10.62
C ALA A 345 7.50 -10.94 9.53
N GLY A 346 7.51 -10.55 8.25
CA GLY A 346 7.71 -11.47 7.14
C GLY A 346 9.11 -12.06 7.10
N ALA A 347 9.22 -13.34 6.74
CA ALA A 347 10.50 -14.02 6.55
C ALA A 347 11.17 -13.65 5.22
N ASN A 348 12.49 -13.78 5.15
CA ASN A 348 13.32 -13.47 3.98
C ASN A 348 13.13 -12.02 3.49
N THR A 349 12.92 -11.08 4.41
CA THR A 349 12.75 -9.67 4.04
C THR A 349 14.10 -8.97 3.95
N GLU A 350 14.30 -8.20 2.89
CA GLU A 350 15.45 -7.32 2.74
C GLU A 350 15.09 -5.91 3.19
N ILE A 351 15.79 -5.40 4.20
CA ILE A 351 15.58 -4.07 4.78
C ILE A 351 16.86 -3.27 4.54
N ARG A 352 16.86 -2.38 3.54
CA ARG A 352 18.08 -1.70 3.11
C ARG A 352 17.97 -0.18 2.96
N ARG A 353 19.01 0.56 3.36
CA ARG A 353 19.12 2.02 3.09
C ARG A 353 17.92 2.84 3.59
N ASN A 354 17.25 2.38 4.64
CA ASN A 354 16.16 3.13 5.25
C ASN A 354 16.66 4.08 6.33
N ASP A 355 15.90 5.14 6.56
CA ASP A 355 16.08 6.09 7.66
C ASP A 355 14.90 5.92 8.64
N ALA A 356 15.15 5.26 9.77
CA ALA A 356 14.20 5.01 10.84
C ALA A 356 14.57 5.79 12.10
N SER A 357 14.45 7.12 12.02
CA SER A 357 14.96 8.04 13.04
C SER A 357 13.85 8.70 13.87
N PHE A 358 14.19 9.09 15.10
CA PHE A 358 13.30 9.78 16.05
C PHE A 358 12.04 9.00 16.45
N ASN A 359 12.06 7.67 16.33
CA ASN A 359 10.94 6.82 16.72
C ASN A 359 11.07 6.39 18.19
N ASN A 360 10.05 5.73 18.75
CA ASN A 360 10.26 5.00 20.00
C ASN A 360 11.17 3.78 19.73
N LEU A 361 10.89 3.01 18.67
CA LEU A 361 11.75 1.95 18.16
C LEU A 361 12.07 2.18 16.69
N GLY A 362 13.35 2.11 16.28
CA GLY A 362 13.78 2.36 14.90
C GLY A 362 13.34 1.24 13.95
N ILE A 363 14.13 0.17 13.86
CA ILE A 363 13.90 -1.00 12.99
C ILE A 363 13.71 -2.24 13.86
N ILE A 364 12.64 -2.98 13.63
CA ILE A 364 12.33 -4.23 14.34
C ILE A 364 12.12 -5.34 13.32
N VAL A 365 12.86 -6.44 13.49
CA VAL A 365 12.79 -7.60 12.60
C VAL A 365 12.45 -8.85 13.38
N ASN A 366 11.20 -9.27 13.22
CA ASN A 366 10.64 -10.48 13.82
C ASN A 366 10.68 -11.67 12.87
N GLY A 367 10.65 -11.41 11.57
CA GLY A 367 10.81 -12.44 10.55
C GLY A 367 12.17 -13.14 10.65
N ALA A 368 12.21 -14.39 10.19
CA ALA A 368 13.44 -15.17 10.09
C ALA A 368 14.16 -14.89 8.77
N SER A 369 15.47 -15.14 8.74
CA SER A 369 16.30 -15.14 7.53
C SER A 369 16.26 -13.81 6.77
N SER A 370 16.04 -12.72 7.49
CA SER A 370 15.96 -11.38 6.93
C SER A 370 17.33 -10.69 6.92
N ILE A 371 17.53 -9.79 5.98
CA ILE A 371 18.77 -9.02 5.81
C ILE A 371 18.49 -7.57 6.21
N VAL A 372 19.24 -7.04 7.16
CA VAL A 372 19.18 -5.62 7.58
C VAL A 372 20.50 -4.96 7.23
N ASP A 373 20.54 -4.21 6.14
CA ASP A 373 21.78 -3.66 5.60
C ASP A 373 21.74 -2.16 5.32
N SER A 374 22.80 -1.44 5.67
CA SER A 374 22.97 -0.03 5.27
C SER A 374 21.86 0.92 5.75
N ASN A 375 21.18 0.63 6.86
CA ASN A 375 20.12 1.49 7.40
C ASN A 375 20.66 2.51 8.41
N SER A 376 19.93 3.61 8.58
CA SER A 376 20.10 4.61 9.64
C SER A 376 18.98 4.46 10.67
N ALA A 377 19.33 4.29 11.94
CA ALA A 377 18.40 4.26 13.07
C ALA A 377 18.89 5.22 14.16
N TRP A 378 18.55 6.49 14.01
CA TRP A 378 19.11 7.56 14.83
C TRP A 378 18.11 8.14 15.84
N GLY A 379 18.56 8.40 17.06
CA GLY A 379 17.77 9.16 18.04
C GLY A 379 16.49 8.47 18.49
N ASN A 380 16.43 7.13 18.46
CA ASN A 380 15.23 6.40 18.87
C ASN A 380 15.18 6.25 20.40
N ARG A 381 13.99 6.38 20.99
CA ARG A 381 13.86 6.44 22.45
C ARG A 381 14.13 5.10 23.13
N GLU A 382 13.76 3.96 22.57
CA GLU A 382 13.98 2.66 23.19
C GLU A 382 15.07 1.85 22.48
N GLY A 383 15.09 1.79 21.15
CA GLY A 383 16.06 0.98 20.43
C GLY A 383 16.24 1.38 18.98
N GLY A 384 17.47 1.33 18.48
CA GLY A 384 17.78 1.59 17.08
C GLY A 384 17.36 0.43 16.18
N ILE A 385 18.03 -0.72 16.29
CA ILE A 385 17.75 -1.94 15.51
C ILE A 385 17.53 -3.12 16.46
N VAL A 386 16.42 -3.82 16.31
CA VAL A 386 16.03 -4.96 17.16
C VAL A 386 15.77 -6.20 16.32
N LEU A 387 16.44 -7.31 16.65
CA LEU A 387 16.31 -8.58 15.95
C LEU A 387 15.75 -9.65 16.90
N GLN A 388 14.76 -10.41 16.43
CA GLN A 388 14.12 -11.46 17.24
C GLN A 388 14.38 -12.89 16.74
N SER A 389 15.03 -13.07 15.59
CA SER A 389 15.43 -14.38 15.07
C SER A 389 16.95 -14.48 14.91
N PRO A 390 17.58 -15.61 15.28
CA PRO A 390 19.02 -15.83 15.09
C PRO A 390 19.44 -15.92 13.63
N SER A 391 18.52 -16.27 12.72
CA SER A 391 18.85 -16.42 11.30
C SER A 391 18.93 -15.09 10.55
N ASN A 392 18.67 -13.97 11.21
CA ASN A 392 18.77 -12.65 10.60
C ASN A 392 20.25 -12.24 10.42
N THR A 393 20.52 -11.52 9.34
CA THR A 393 21.85 -10.95 9.04
C THR A 393 21.80 -9.45 9.13
N VAL A 394 22.79 -8.84 9.80
CA VAL A 394 22.87 -7.39 9.99
C VAL A 394 24.26 -6.85 9.66
N SER A 395 24.33 -5.89 8.75
CA SER A 395 25.59 -5.32 8.24
C SER A 395 25.47 -3.84 7.84
N ASN A 396 26.57 -3.09 7.90
CA ASN A 396 26.66 -1.71 7.40
C ASN A 396 25.65 -0.70 7.98
N ASN A 397 24.99 -0.97 9.11
CA ASN A 397 23.99 -0.06 9.66
C ASN A 397 24.63 1.01 10.55
N VAL A 398 23.99 2.17 10.63
CA VAL A 398 24.30 3.26 11.56
C VAL A 398 23.17 3.35 12.58
N ALA A 399 23.43 2.96 13.81
CA ALA A 399 22.50 3.14 14.92
C ALA A 399 23.19 3.97 15.99
N CYS A 400 22.85 5.24 16.12
CA CYS A 400 23.48 6.15 17.08
C CYS A 400 22.41 6.94 17.85
N SER A 401 22.78 7.38 19.06
CA SER A 401 21.95 8.26 19.91
C SER A 401 20.61 7.64 20.34
N ASN A 402 20.52 6.31 20.37
CA ASN A 402 19.34 5.64 20.88
C ASN A 402 19.40 5.52 22.42
N THR A 403 18.30 5.72 23.15
CA THR A 403 18.38 5.83 24.63
C THR A 403 18.80 4.53 25.31
N ASN A 404 18.19 3.37 24.96
CA ASN A 404 18.50 2.12 25.65
C ASN A 404 19.53 1.26 24.91
N ALA A 405 19.36 1.04 23.60
CA ALA A 405 20.29 0.24 22.81
C ALA A 405 20.36 0.71 21.35
N ASP A 406 21.56 0.73 20.77
CA ASP A 406 21.73 1.01 19.34
C ASP A 406 21.31 -0.21 18.51
N ILE A 407 21.89 -1.38 18.80
CA ILE A 407 21.50 -2.67 18.22
C ILE A 407 21.25 -3.63 19.37
N ASN A 408 20.09 -4.30 19.36
CA ASN A 408 19.70 -5.31 20.32
C ASN A 408 19.37 -6.61 19.60
N ALA A 409 20.23 -7.60 19.75
CA ALA A 409 19.99 -8.95 19.28
C ALA A 409 19.66 -9.87 20.46
N LYS A 410 18.37 -10.16 20.67
CA LYS A 410 17.97 -11.10 21.73
C LYS A 410 18.54 -12.51 21.54
N ILE A 411 18.97 -12.83 20.32
CA ILE A 411 19.55 -14.12 19.95
C ILE A 411 20.72 -13.80 19.00
N VAL A 412 21.89 -14.40 19.24
CA VAL A 412 23.13 -14.14 18.48
C VAL A 412 22.87 -14.30 16.98
N PRO A 413 22.83 -13.20 16.20
CA PRO A 413 22.55 -13.25 14.77
C PRO A 413 23.80 -13.65 13.99
N GLN A 414 23.62 -14.03 12.72
CA GLN A 414 24.75 -14.10 11.80
C GLN A 414 25.20 -12.67 11.48
N VAL A 415 26.26 -12.23 12.14
CA VAL A 415 26.82 -10.90 11.89
C VAL A 415 27.58 -10.97 10.57
N GLY A 416 27.07 -10.28 9.54
CA GLY A 416 27.85 -10.03 8.33
C GLY A 416 29.08 -9.20 8.69
N THR A 417 30.14 -9.25 7.87
CA THR A 417 31.43 -8.55 8.08
C THR A 417 31.27 -7.23 8.87
N ASN A 418 31.72 -7.21 10.13
CA ASN A 418 31.37 -6.24 11.18
C ASN A 418 31.66 -4.75 10.84
N THR A 419 30.74 -4.08 10.14
CA THR A 419 30.84 -2.66 9.77
C THR A 419 29.74 -1.78 10.41
N ASN A 420 28.89 -2.34 11.28
CA ASN A 420 27.86 -1.56 11.96
C ASN A 420 28.50 -0.52 12.90
N LYS A 421 28.00 0.72 12.84
CA LYS A 421 28.45 1.85 13.67
C LYS A 421 27.45 2.11 14.79
N CYS A 422 27.96 2.10 16.02
CA CYS A 422 27.21 2.33 17.26
C CYS A 422 27.97 3.29 18.19
N GLN A 423 27.30 3.87 19.18
CA GLN A 423 27.97 4.63 20.23
C GLN A 423 28.80 3.69 21.12
N ALA A 424 30.06 4.04 21.36
CA ALA A 424 31.03 3.18 22.06
C ALA A 424 30.58 2.70 23.45
N ASN A 425 29.69 3.46 24.11
CA ASN A 425 29.27 3.20 25.48
C ASN A 425 27.90 2.48 25.60
N ARG A 426 27.26 2.10 24.47
CA ARG A 426 25.87 1.59 24.47
C ARG A 426 25.67 0.29 23.67
N CYS A 427 26.73 -0.45 23.42
CA CYS A 427 26.63 -1.83 22.95
C CYS A 427 26.48 -2.77 24.15
N TYR A 428 25.45 -3.62 24.14
CA TYR A 428 25.27 -4.62 25.20
C TYR A 428 26.46 -5.59 25.22
N PRO A 429 26.91 -6.07 26.40
CA PRO A 429 28.05 -6.98 26.50
C PRO A 429 27.89 -8.28 25.70
N SER A 430 26.65 -8.78 25.55
CA SER A 430 26.34 -9.93 24.69
C SER A 430 26.52 -9.65 23.19
N ASP A 431 26.54 -8.37 22.81
CA ASP A 431 26.44 -7.89 21.44
C ASP A 431 27.74 -7.19 21.01
N ALA A 432 28.81 -7.29 21.81
CA ALA A 432 30.10 -6.65 21.54
C ALA A 432 30.73 -7.09 20.20
N ALA A 433 30.40 -8.29 19.72
CA ALA A 433 30.83 -8.77 18.41
C ALA A 433 30.14 -8.04 17.24
N MET A 434 28.98 -7.42 17.46
CA MET A 434 28.18 -6.73 16.44
C MET A 434 28.56 -5.25 16.26
N CYS A 435 29.21 -4.67 17.27
CA CYS A 435 29.63 -3.29 17.28
C CYS A 435 31.13 -3.19 17.02
N ASN A 436 31.54 -2.31 16.10
CA ASN A 436 32.92 -1.88 16.04
C ASN A 436 33.11 -0.58 16.84
N PRO A 437 33.56 -0.62 18.12
CA PRO A 437 33.74 0.58 18.93
C PRO A 437 34.83 1.52 18.38
N SER A 438 35.73 1.02 17.53
CA SER A 438 36.76 1.84 16.87
C SER A 438 36.25 2.57 15.62
N GLY A 439 35.04 2.24 15.14
CA GLY A 439 34.44 2.77 13.92
C GLY A 439 33.67 4.08 14.10
N GLY A 440 33.79 4.74 15.27
CA GLY A 440 33.28 6.08 15.58
C GLY A 440 31.90 6.43 15.00
N CYS A 441 30.83 6.38 15.82
CA CYS A 441 29.84 7.45 15.73
C CYS A 441 30.64 8.72 16.10
N LEU A 442 31.23 9.38 15.10
CA LEU A 442 32.15 10.49 15.32
C LEU A 442 31.51 11.47 16.30
N GLN A 443 32.22 11.72 17.39
CA GLN A 443 32.08 12.92 18.18
C GLN A 443 32.10 14.12 17.23
N THR A 444 30.92 14.65 16.92
CA THR A 444 30.64 16.09 16.80
C THR A 444 29.13 16.24 16.67
N CYS A 445 28.54 16.84 17.70
CA CYS A 445 27.24 17.50 17.63
C CYS A 445 27.28 18.64 16.60
#